data_AF-A0A9D3YBN9-F1
#
_entry.id   AF-A0A9D3YBN9-F1
#
_cell.length_a   1.000
_cell.length_b   1.000
_cell.length_c   1.000
_cell.angle_alpha   90.00
_cell.angle_beta   90.00
_cell.angle_gamma   90.00
#
_symmetry.space_group_name_H-M   'P 1'
#
loop_
_entity.id
_entity.type
_entity.pdbx_description
1 polymer ?
#
loop_
_entity_poly.entity_id
_entity_poly.type
_entity_poly.pdbx_seq_one_letter_code
_entity_poly.pdbx_strand_id
1 'polypeptide(L)'
;MWAMSLKTEYDWEYYTEPEEKSSFGLKGGRSYWPTGRVLGGTSCTNGVQYTRGSSFDYDEWEANGRRLDVQGGAIRKCFHIS
;
A
#
# COMPACT_ATOMS: atom_id res chain seq x y z
N MET A 1 -16.54 3.14 8.75
CA MET A 1 -16.03 4.42 8.23
C MET A 1 -15.31 4.24 6.88
N TRP A 2 -14.39 3.29 6.75
CA TRP A 2 -13.67 2.97 5.50
C TRP A 2 -14.57 2.76 4.25
N ALA A 3 -15.51 1.82 4.29
CA ALA A 3 -16.35 1.49 3.14
C ALA A 3 -17.25 2.64 2.64
N MET A 4 -17.53 3.64 3.49
CA MET A 4 -18.37 4.79 3.14
C MET A 4 -17.62 5.84 2.29
N SER A 5 -16.29 5.75 2.23
CA SER A 5 -15.47 6.70 1.46
C SER A 5 -15.19 6.20 0.03
N LEU A 6 -15.51 4.93 -0.27
CA LEU A 6 -15.28 4.31 -1.58
C LEU A 6 -16.26 4.87 -2.62
N LYS A 7 -15.76 5.18 -3.81
CA LYS A 7 -16.56 5.74 -4.92
C LYS A 7 -17.31 7.02 -4.56
N THR A 8 -16.64 7.89 -3.81
CA THR A 8 -17.12 9.22 -3.44
C THR A 8 -16.14 10.27 -3.93
N GLU A 9 -16.47 11.55 -3.74
CA GLU A 9 -15.55 12.65 -4.05
C GLU A 9 -14.20 12.59 -3.30
N TYR A 10 -14.12 11.77 -2.25
CA TYR A 10 -12.90 11.54 -1.45
C TYR A 10 -12.04 10.39 -1.98
N ASP A 11 -12.40 9.78 -3.11
CA ASP A 11 -11.66 8.73 -3.78
C ASP A 11 -11.27 9.17 -5.21
N TRP A 12 -10.07 8.80 -5.65
CA TRP A 12 -9.65 8.99 -7.03
C TRP A 12 -10.27 7.97 -7.98
N GLU A 13 -10.81 6.87 -7.45
CA GLU A 13 -11.50 5.81 -8.20
C GLU A 13 -10.65 5.21 -9.34
N TYR A 14 -9.38 4.91 -9.06
CA TYR A 14 -8.52 4.32 -10.07
C TYR A 14 -8.96 2.90 -10.45
N TYR A 15 -8.78 2.58 -11.72
CA TYR A 15 -8.96 1.26 -12.29
C TYR A 15 -7.69 0.83 -13.00
N THR A 16 -7.29 -0.43 -12.79
CA THR A 16 -6.19 -1.02 -13.56
C THR A 16 -6.56 -1.11 -15.03
N GLU A 17 -5.56 -1.19 -15.90
CA GLU A 17 -5.79 -1.70 -17.25
C GLU A 17 -6.23 -3.17 -17.19
N PRO A 18 -6.93 -3.69 -18.21
CA PRO A 18 -7.28 -5.09 -18.30
C PRO A 18 -6.02 -5.97 -18.23
N GLU A 19 -6.02 -6.96 -17.34
CA GLU A 19 -4.88 -7.85 -17.16
C GLU A 19 -5.17 -9.25 -17.70
N GLU A 20 -4.23 -9.84 -18.45
CA GLU A 20 -4.41 -11.15 -19.08
C GLU A 20 -4.23 -12.33 -18.13
N LYS A 21 -3.65 -12.09 -16.94
CA LYS A 21 -3.30 -13.14 -15.96
C LYS A 21 -4.11 -13.05 -14.66
N SER A 22 -4.92 -12.01 -14.50
CA SER A 22 -5.70 -11.74 -13.29
C SER A 22 -7.08 -11.16 -13.68
N SER A 23 -7.94 -10.90 -12.70
CA SER A 23 -9.15 -10.07 -12.89
C SER A 23 -10.21 -10.61 -13.89
N PHE A 24 -10.14 -11.89 -14.29
CA PHE A 24 -11.07 -12.51 -15.25
C PHE A 24 -12.56 -12.42 -14.85
N GLY A 25 -12.85 -12.40 -13.55
CA GLY A 25 -14.22 -12.27 -13.01
C GLY A 25 -14.68 -10.83 -12.80
N LEU A 26 -13.83 -9.84 -13.07
CA LEU A 26 -14.14 -8.42 -12.85
C LEU A 26 -14.69 -7.79 -14.13
N LYS A 27 -15.60 -6.83 -13.96
CA LYS A 27 -16.24 -6.14 -15.09
C LYS A 27 -15.17 -5.46 -15.95
N GLY A 28 -15.10 -5.85 -17.22
CA GLY A 28 -14.11 -5.34 -18.16
C GLY A 28 -12.67 -5.81 -17.90
N GLY A 29 -12.46 -6.81 -17.03
CA GLY A 29 -11.12 -7.29 -16.65
C GLY A 29 -10.32 -6.31 -15.81
N ARG A 30 -10.96 -5.28 -15.24
CA ARG A 30 -10.31 -4.18 -14.53
C ARG A 30 -10.59 -4.26 -13.04
N SER A 31 -9.55 -4.15 -12.24
CA SER A 31 -9.66 -4.08 -10.79
C SER A 31 -9.78 -2.64 -10.31
N TYR A 32 -10.62 -2.44 -9.30
CA TYR A 32 -10.83 -1.15 -8.65
C TYR A 32 -9.85 -0.97 -7.49
N TRP A 33 -9.13 0.15 -7.49
CA TRP A 33 -8.07 0.46 -6.53
C TRP A 33 -8.37 1.79 -5.81
N PRO A 34 -8.99 1.75 -4.63
CA PRO A 34 -9.37 2.96 -3.91
C PRO A 34 -8.13 3.73 -3.43
N THR A 35 -8.11 5.04 -3.70
CA THR A 35 -7.00 5.93 -3.31
C THR A 35 -7.56 7.25 -2.79
N GLY A 36 -7.16 7.66 -1.59
CA GLY A 36 -7.73 8.84 -0.92
C GLY A 36 -7.42 10.15 -1.66
N ARG A 37 -8.47 10.88 -2.05
CA ARG A 37 -8.43 12.24 -2.62
C ARG A 37 -8.78 13.28 -1.56
N VAL A 38 -7.97 13.34 -0.51
CA VAL A 38 -8.13 14.25 0.63
C VAL A 38 -6.76 14.70 1.14
N LEU A 39 -6.71 15.78 1.93
CA LEU A 39 -5.49 16.13 2.66
C LEU A 39 -5.15 14.99 3.65
N GLY A 40 -3.91 14.49 3.60
CA GLY A 40 -3.52 13.25 4.27
C GLY A 40 -3.67 11.98 3.42
N GLY A 41 -4.29 12.10 2.24
CA GLY A 41 -4.39 11.03 1.23
C GLY A 41 -5.06 9.78 1.76
N THR A 42 -4.58 8.62 1.31
CA THR A 42 -5.13 7.31 1.70
C THR A 42 -5.02 7.03 3.20
N SER A 43 -4.17 7.72 3.95
CA SER A 43 -4.11 7.53 5.42
C SER A 43 -5.40 7.92 6.13
N CYS A 44 -6.17 8.86 5.57
CA CYS A 44 -7.48 9.29 6.10
C CYS A 44 -8.63 8.37 5.68
N THR A 45 -8.41 7.54 4.66
CA THR A 45 -9.44 6.68 4.06
C THR A 45 -9.04 5.21 4.06
N ASN A 46 -8.08 4.79 4.90
CA ASN A 46 -7.66 3.40 5.04
C ASN A 46 -8.45 2.68 6.15
N GLY A 47 -8.16 1.40 6.38
CA GLY A 47 -8.82 0.61 7.42
C GLY A 47 -8.34 0.89 8.85
N VAL A 48 -7.51 1.90 9.07
CA VAL A 48 -6.90 2.27 10.38
C VAL A 48 -6.13 1.11 11.03
N GLN A 49 -5.71 0.13 10.22
CA GLN A 49 -4.93 -1.00 10.71
C GLN A 49 -3.48 -0.56 10.94
N TYR A 50 -2.98 -0.86 12.14
CA TYR A 50 -1.60 -0.61 12.50
C TYR A 50 -0.91 -1.93 12.80
N THR A 51 -0.09 -2.39 11.85
CA THR A 51 0.77 -3.55 11.98
C THR A 51 2.16 -3.21 11.43
N ARG A 52 3.13 -4.07 11.70
CA ARG A 52 4.50 -3.99 11.17
C ARG A 52 4.82 -5.27 10.40
N GLY A 53 5.75 -5.19 9.46
CA GLY A 53 6.24 -6.35 8.71
C GLY A 53 7.10 -7.27 9.58
N SER A 54 7.46 -8.43 9.04
CA SER A 54 8.40 -9.34 9.70
C SER A 54 9.81 -8.76 9.69
N SER A 55 10.58 -8.96 10.75
CA SER A 55 12.00 -8.55 10.81
C SER A 55 12.81 -9.10 9.63
N PHE A 56 12.48 -10.33 9.20
CA PHE A 56 13.09 -11.00 8.05
C PHE A 56 12.95 -10.21 6.75
N ASP A 57 11.78 -9.61 6.48
CA ASP A 57 11.55 -8.86 5.24
C ASP A 57 12.47 -7.63 5.18
N TYR A 58 12.71 -6.99 6.33
CA TYR A 58 13.61 -5.84 6.45
C TYR A 58 15.09 -6.25 6.32
N ASP A 59 15.49 -7.41 6.86
CA ASP A 59 16.81 -8.00 6.64
C ASP A 59 17.05 -8.31 5.16
N GLU A 60 16.03 -8.87 4.49
CA GLU A 60 16.12 -9.22 3.08
C GLU A 60 16.27 -7.97 2.20
N TRP A 61 15.59 -6.87 2.52
CA TRP A 61 15.76 -5.60 1.80
C TRP A 61 17.16 -5.01 1.95
N GLU A 62 17.75 -5.14 3.13
CA GLU A 62 19.14 -4.73 3.40
C GLU A 62 20.13 -5.58 2.60
N ALA A 63 19.93 -6.90 2.58
CA ALA A 63 20.77 -7.84 1.85
C ALA A 63 20.68 -7.69 0.32
N ASN A 64 19.49 -7.35 -0.21
CA ASN A 64 19.26 -7.18 -1.65
C ASN A 64 19.80 -5.86 -2.22
N GLY A 65 20.59 -5.10 -1.46
CA GLY A 65 21.45 -4.03 -1.98
C GLY A 65 20.71 -2.89 -2.68
N ARG A 66 19.44 -2.65 -2.33
CA ARG A 66 18.68 -1.51 -2.88
C ARG A 66 19.12 -0.24 -2.17
N ARG A 67 20.14 0.36 -2.76
CA ARG A 67 20.65 1.73 -2.57
C ARG A 67 19.61 2.66 -1.95
N LEU A 68 19.60 2.69 -0.64
CA LEU A 68 19.12 3.82 0.12
C LEU A 68 20.27 4.10 1.07
N ASP A 69 20.68 5.35 1.09
CA ASP A 69 21.40 6.07 2.13
C ASP A 69 20.97 5.77 3.59
N VAL A 70 19.98 4.89 3.83
CA VAL A 70 19.78 4.23 5.12
C VAL A 70 20.88 3.19 5.36
N GLN A 71 21.80 3.53 6.28
CA GLN A 71 22.70 2.54 6.89
C GLN A 71 21.92 1.32 7.38
N GLY A 72 22.49 0.14 7.15
CA GLY A 72 21.97 -1.14 7.64
C GLY A 72 21.48 -1.05 9.08
N GLY A 73 20.21 -1.36 9.31
CA GLY A 73 19.51 -1.17 10.58
C GLY A 73 18.75 0.15 10.81
N ALA A 74 18.80 1.15 9.92
CA ALA A 74 18.03 2.39 10.09
C ALA A 74 16.51 2.15 10.03
N ILE A 75 16.04 1.25 9.16
CA ILE A 75 14.61 0.92 9.03
C ILE A 75 14.09 0.29 10.33
N ARG A 76 14.81 -0.68 10.91
CA ARG A 76 14.44 -1.27 12.21
C ARG A 76 14.41 -0.24 13.33
N LYS A 77 15.37 0.70 13.35
CA LYS A 77 15.40 1.79 14.35
C LYS A 77 14.19 2.71 14.22
N CYS A 78 13.83 3.14 13.01
CA CYS A 78 12.69 4.02 12.79
C CYS A 78 11.35 3.38 13.18
N PHE A 79 11.22 2.07 12.99
CA PHE A 79 9.97 1.34 13.26
C PHE A 79 9.98 0.52 14.56
N HIS A 80 11.06 0.60 15.36
CA HIS A 80 11.24 -0.13 16.62
C HIS A 80 10.99 -1.64 16.47
N ILE A 81 11.54 -2.22 15.41
CA ILE A 81 11.40 -3.65 15.09
C ILE A 81 12.55 -4.40 15.75
N SER A 82 12.21 -5.36 16.60
CA SER A 82 13.15 -6.25 17.30
C SER A 82 13.91 -7.16 16.35
#